data_AF-A0A9D9NG34-F1
#
_entry.id   AF-A0A9D9NG34-F1
#
_cell.length_a   1.000
_cell.length_b   1.000
_cell.length_c   1.000
_cell.angle_alpha   90.00
_cell.angle_beta   90.00
_cell.angle_gamma   90.00
#
_symmetry.space_group_name_H-M   'P 1'
#
loop_
_entity.id
_entity.type
_entity.pdbx_description
1 polymer ?
#
loop_
_entity_poly.entity_id
_entity_poly.type
_entity_poly.pdbx_seq_one_letter_code
_entity_poly.pdbx_strand_id
1 'polypeptide(L)'
;MAKKTKKIETPIDQRETFVSIQKSFADSDLSVEEKLKTLYALQQADTEIDKILQLRGELPLEVEGLEHEIADLKAKTARINEMIDDAGKRILEYKHNIVECDAQLEKYKAQVDNVANSREYDSLNKEIENQGLLREIAEKNIYDTKDFIASKKQELESVKEKLAVKE
;
A
#
# COMPACT_ATOMS: atom_id res chain seq x y z
N MET A 1 40.73 -41.22 -60.98
CA MET A 1 40.45 -39.86 -60.49
C MET A 1 39.85 -39.95 -59.10
N ALA A 2 40.63 -39.66 -58.05
CA ALA A 2 40.16 -39.74 -56.66
C ALA A 2 39.47 -38.43 -56.27
N LYS A 3 38.20 -38.49 -55.89
CA LYS A 3 37.43 -37.35 -55.38
C LYS A 3 37.97 -36.98 -54.00
N LYS A 4 38.58 -35.79 -53.87
CA LYS A 4 38.91 -35.19 -52.56
C LYS A 4 37.61 -34.72 -51.91
N THR A 5 37.18 -35.38 -50.84
CA THR A 5 36.15 -34.86 -49.94
C THR A 5 36.79 -33.79 -49.06
N LYS A 6 36.42 -32.51 -49.29
CA LYS A 6 36.77 -31.42 -48.38
C LYS A 6 35.96 -31.62 -47.09
N LYS A 7 36.65 -31.84 -45.97
CA LYS A 7 36.06 -31.69 -44.63
C LYS A 7 35.70 -30.22 -44.45
N ILE A 8 34.41 -29.94 -44.31
CA ILE A 8 33.90 -28.63 -43.94
C ILE A 8 33.85 -28.65 -42.42
N GLU A 9 34.66 -27.83 -41.77
CA GLU A 9 34.61 -27.67 -40.32
C GLU A 9 33.46 -26.73 -39.98
N THR A 10 32.47 -27.24 -39.25
CA THR A 10 31.36 -26.44 -38.72
C THR A 10 31.83 -25.57 -37.56
N PRO A 11 31.32 -24.31 -37.45
CA PRO A 11 31.71 -23.40 -36.39
C PRO A 11 31.50 -24.01 -35.01
N ILE A 12 32.53 -23.94 -34.17
CA ILE A 12 32.51 -24.42 -32.80
C ILE A 12 31.53 -23.51 -32.03
N ASP A 13 30.38 -24.07 -31.68
CA ASP A 13 29.43 -23.45 -30.76
C ASP A 13 30.13 -23.27 -29.41
N GLN A 14 30.13 -22.04 -28.86
CA GLN A 14 30.86 -21.67 -27.65
C GLN A 14 30.22 -22.23 -26.37
N ARG A 15 29.08 -22.89 -26.49
CA ARG A 15 28.50 -23.68 -25.40
C ARG A 15 29.11 -25.06 -25.51
N GLU A 16 29.70 -25.56 -24.43
CA GLU A 16 30.15 -26.94 -24.35
C GLU A 16 28.97 -27.87 -24.61
N THR A 17 28.75 -28.22 -25.88
CA THR A 17 27.65 -29.11 -26.25
C THR A 17 27.90 -30.45 -25.58
N PHE A 18 26.83 -31.13 -25.15
CA PHE A 18 26.87 -32.44 -24.50
C PHE A 18 27.74 -33.47 -25.25
N VAL A 19 27.85 -33.32 -26.57
CA VAL A 19 28.70 -34.12 -27.47
C VAL A 19 30.20 -33.91 -27.21
N SER A 20 30.62 -32.69 -26.88
CA SER A 20 32.01 -32.36 -26.53
C SER A 20 32.42 -33.01 -25.21
N ILE A 21 31.50 -33.03 -24.24
CA ILE A 21 31.71 -33.64 -22.92
C ILE A 21 31.79 -35.17 -23.05
N GLN A 22 30.91 -35.81 -23.83
CA GLN A 22 30.94 -37.26 -24.08
C GLN A 22 32.27 -37.74 -24.67
N LYS A 23 32.87 -36.96 -25.58
CA LYS A 23 34.14 -37.32 -26.22
C LYS A 23 35.32 -37.26 -25.23
N SER A 24 35.34 -36.27 -24.34
CA SER A 24 36.37 -36.15 -23.30
C SER A 24 36.30 -37.27 -22.24
N PHE A 25 35.09 -37.73 -21.90
CA PHE A 25 34.90 -38.84 -20.95
C PHE A 25 35.27 -40.20 -21.55
N ALA A 26 35.09 -40.38 -22.85
CA ALA A 26 35.48 -41.60 -23.56
C ALA A 26 37.00 -41.80 -23.63
N ASP A 27 37.77 -40.71 -23.77
CA ASP A 27 39.24 -40.73 -23.87
C ASP A 27 39.96 -40.71 -22.50
N SER A 28 39.22 -40.70 -21.39
CA SER A 28 39.78 -40.64 -20.03
C SER A 28 40.01 -42.05 -19.42
N ASP A 29 41.22 -42.33 -18.93
CA ASP A 29 41.65 -43.60 -18.29
C ASP A 29 41.05 -43.85 -16.88
N LEU A 30 39.93 -43.21 -16.55
CA LEU A 30 39.25 -43.41 -15.26
C LEU A 30 38.51 -44.75 -15.20
N SER A 31 38.51 -45.37 -14.01
CA SER A 31 37.67 -46.54 -13.72
C SER A 31 36.20 -46.21 -13.92
N VAL A 32 35.40 -47.20 -14.34
CA VAL A 32 33.94 -47.06 -14.50
C VAL A 32 33.28 -46.53 -13.22
N GLU A 33 33.79 -46.94 -12.05
CA GLU A 33 33.31 -46.47 -10.75
C GLU A 33 33.57 -44.96 -10.54
N GLU A 34 34.75 -44.48 -10.90
CA GLU A 34 35.12 -43.06 -10.75
C GLU A 34 34.37 -42.18 -11.75
N LYS A 35 34.13 -42.69 -12.97
CA LYS A 35 33.28 -42.03 -13.96
C LYS A 35 31.84 -41.87 -13.44
N LEU A 36 31.28 -42.91 -12.80
CA LEU A 36 29.94 -42.85 -12.21
C LEU A 36 29.85 -41.88 -11.02
N LYS A 37 30.85 -41.86 -10.13
CA LYS A 37 30.92 -40.89 -9.02
C LYS A 37 31.00 -39.45 -9.52
N THR A 38 31.82 -39.22 -10.55
CA THR A 38 31.99 -37.89 -11.15
C THR A 38 30.70 -37.44 -11.86
N LEU A 39 30.04 -38.36 -12.58
CA LEU A 39 28.76 -38.09 -13.24
C LEU A 39 27.66 -37.75 -12.24
N TYR A 40 27.61 -38.46 -11.11
CA TYR A 40 26.65 -38.19 -10.05
C TYR A 40 26.88 -36.82 -9.41
N ALA A 41 28.14 -36.46 -9.11
CA ALA A 41 28.49 -35.15 -8.58
C ALA A 41 28.13 -34.02 -9.56
N LEU A 42 28.35 -34.23 -10.86
CA LEU A 42 27.96 -33.30 -11.92
C LEU A 42 26.43 -33.13 -11.97
N GLN A 43 25.66 -34.23 -11.96
CA GLN A 43 24.20 -34.17 -11.95
C GLN A 43 23.65 -33.44 -10.72
N GLN A 44 24.31 -33.59 -9.57
CA GLN A 44 23.94 -32.91 -8.34
C GLN A 44 24.18 -31.39 -8.45
N ALA A 45 25.32 -30.98 -9.02
CA ALA A 45 25.61 -29.58 -9.33
C ALA A 45 24.63 -29.01 -10.36
N ASP A 46 24.29 -29.74 -11.43
CA ASP A 46 23.29 -29.33 -12.42
C ASP A 46 21.91 -29.14 -11.78
N THR A 47 21.52 -30.02 -10.86
CA THR A 47 20.26 -29.90 -10.10
C THR A 47 20.24 -28.65 -9.21
N GLU A 48 21.38 -28.29 -8.61
CA GLU A 48 21.51 -27.05 -7.84
C GLU A 48 21.45 -25.80 -8.73
N ILE A 49 22.07 -25.85 -9.91
CA ILE A 49 21.99 -24.79 -10.92
C ILE A 49 20.55 -24.58 -11.38
N ASP A 50 19.81 -25.65 -11.64
CA ASP A 50 18.40 -25.58 -12.04
C ASP A 50 17.53 -24.92 -10.96
N LYS A 51 17.77 -25.23 -9.68
CA LYS A 51 17.08 -24.55 -8.56
C LYS A 51 17.40 -23.05 -8.51
N ILE A 52 18.65 -22.66 -8.75
CA ILE A 52 19.05 -21.25 -8.80
C ILE A 52 18.37 -20.53 -9.98
N LEU A 53 18.28 -21.18 -11.14
CA LEU A 53 17.61 -20.63 -12.31
C LEU A 53 16.10 -20.48 -12.09
N GLN A 54 15.46 -21.45 -11.44
CA GLN A 54 14.05 -21.37 -11.05
C GLN A 54 13.83 -20.21 -10.07
N LEU A 55 14.61 -20.11 -9.00
CA LEU A 55 14.53 -19.01 -8.03
C LEU A 55 14.78 -17.66 -8.70
N ARG A 56 15.70 -17.57 -9.68
CA ARG A 56 15.91 -16.34 -10.47
C ARG A 56 14.70 -15.93 -11.30
N GLY A 57 13.84 -16.87 -11.68
CA GLY A 57 12.59 -16.57 -12.39
C GLY A 57 11.46 -16.20 -11.46
N GLU A 58 11.37 -16.83 -10.29
CA GLU A 58 10.33 -16.59 -9.29
C GLU A 58 10.58 -15.31 -8.47
N LEU A 59 11.83 -15.01 -8.12
CA LEU A 59 12.21 -13.87 -7.30
C LEU A 59 11.79 -12.50 -7.90
N PRO A 60 11.94 -12.23 -9.21
CA PRO A 60 11.43 -11.00 -9.81
C PRO A 60 9.92 -10.82 -9.66
N LEU A 61 9.13 -11.91 -9.76
CA LEU A 61 7.69 -11.86 -9.59
C LEU A 61 7.31 -11.58 -8.13
N GLU A 62 8.05 -12.17 -7.19
CA GLU A 62 7.86 -11.91 -5.76
C GLU A 62 8.19 -10.45 -5.41
N VAL A 63 9.28 -9.91 -5.95
CA VAL A 63 9.65 -8.50 -5.78
C VAL A 63 8.58 -7.57 -6.35
N GLU A 64 8.07 -7.83 -7.55
CA GLU A 64 6.98 -7.06 -8.14
C GLU A 64 5.70 -7.12 -7.28
N GLY A 65 5.36 -8.29 -6.75
CA GLY A 65 4.23 -8.47 -5.84
C GLY A 65 4.38 -7.65 -4.55
N LEU A 66 5.58 -7.65 -3.95
CA LEU A 66 5.89 -6.85 -2.77
C LEU A 66 5.86 -5.35 -3.06
N GLU A 67 6.38 -4.91 -4.21
CA GLU A 67 6.32 -3.51 -4.65
C GLU A 67 4.87 -3.04 -4.83
N HIS A 68 4.00 -3.87 -5.40
CA HIS A 68 2.56 -3.57 -5.51
C HIS A 68 1.89 -3.49 -4.14
N GLU A 69 2.17 -4.43 -3.23
CA GLU A 69 1.63 -4.40 -1.86
C GLU A 69 2.05 -3.13 -1.12
N ILE A 70 3.32 -2.73 -1.23
CA ILE A 70 3.82 -1.48 -0.65
C ILE A 70 3.12 -0.26 -1.27
N ALA A 71 2.94 -0.24 -2.59
CA ALA A 71 2.23 0.83 -3.28
C ALA A 71 0.77 0.95 -2.80
N ASP A 72 0.07 -0.17 -2.64
CA ASP A 72 -1.29 -0.21 -2.12
C ASP A 72 -1.39 0.32 -0.68
N LEU A 73 -0.46 -0.09 0.19
CA LEU A 73 -0.38 0.39 1.57
C LEU A 73 -0.07 1.89 1.63
N LYS A 74 0.82 2.39 0.77
CA LYS A 74 1.11 3.84 0.63
C LYS A 74 -0.14 4.60 0.17
N ALA A 75 -0.84 4.10 -0.84
CA ALA A 75 -2.09 4.70 -1.33
C ALA A 75 -3.21 4.66 -0.28
N LYS A 76 -3.29 3.60 0.55
CA LYS A 76 -4.23 3.52 1.66
C LYS A 76 -3.90 4.57 2.73
N THR A 77 -2.63 4.74 3.06
CA THR A 77 -2.15 5.74 4.04
C THR A 77 -2.47 7.16 3.58
N ALA A 78 -2.22 7.48 2.29
CA ALA A 78 -2.55 8.78 1.71
C ALA A 78 -4.05 9.09 1.82
N ARG A 79 -4.91 8.13 1.43
CA ARG A 79 -6.37 8.28 1.54
C ARG A 79 -6.84 8.53 2.97
N ILE A 80 -6.30 7.82 3.96
CA ILE A 80 -6.68 8.03 5.37
C ILE A 80 -6.27 9.42 5.85
N ASN A 81 -5.08 9.91 5.45
CA ASN A 81 -4.65 11.27 5.79
C ASN A 81 -5.58 12.33 5.18
N GLU A 82 -5.95 12.19 3.91
CA GLU A 82 -6.92 13.09 3.26
C GLU A 82 -8.26 13.12 4.02
N MET A 83 -8.77 11.95 4.42
CA MET A 83 -10.00 11.86 5.23
C MET A 83 -9.87 12.56 6.58
N ILE A 84 -8.71 12.49 7.23
CA ILE A 84 -8.44 13.19 8.50
C ILE A 84 -8.41 14.70 8.27
N ASP A 85 -7.75 15.17 7.22
CA ASP A 85 -7.64 16.59 6.89
C ASP A 85 -9.01 17.20 6.56
N ASP A 86 -9.82 16.50 5.78
CA ASP A 86 -11.19 16.94 5.45
C ASP A 86 -12.11 16.94 6.68
N ALA A 87 -11.98 15.96 7.57
CA ALA A 87 -12.67 15.97 8.85
C ALA A 87 -12.20 17.17 9.72
N GLY A 88 -10.92 17.52 9.66
CA GLY A 88 -10.36 18.71 10.29
C GLY A 88 -10.99 20.01 9.78
N LYS A 89 -11.18 20.14 8.47
CA LYS A 89 -11.87 21.30 7.86
C LYS A 89 -13.32 21.40 8.34
N ARG A 90 -14.06 20.28 8.38
CA ARG A 90 -15.44 20.25 8.90
C ARG A 90 -15.53 20.71 10.35
N ILE A 91 -14.56 20.33 11.19
CA ILE A 91 -14.51 20.84 12.58
C ILE A 91 -14.37 22.36 12.62
N LEU A 92 -13.57 22.96 11.72
CA LEU A 92 -13.44 24.41 11.65
C LEU A 92 -14.75 25.07 11.21
N GLU A 93 -15.44 24.49 10.23
CA GLU A 93 -16.76 24.95 9.79
C GLU A 93 -17.79 24.89 10.93
N TYR A 94 -17.87 23.78 11.66
CA TYR A 94 -18.78 23.68 12.81
C TYR A 94 -18.45 24.68 13.92
N LYS A 95 -17.16 24.95 14.17
CA LYS A 95 -16.74 25.98 15.13
C LYS A 95 -17.17 27.38 14.68
N HIS A 96 -17.08 27.68 13.39
CA HIS A 96 -17.58 28.93 12.85
C HIS A 96 -19.09 29.06 13.05
N ASN A 97 -19.85 28.01 12.75
CA ASN A 97 -21.31 27.99 12.96
C ASN A 97 -21.69 28.23 14.43
N ILE A 98 -20.93 27.69 15.39
CA ILE A 98 -21.13 27.96 16.82
C ILE A 98 -20.99 29.44 17.12
N VAL A 99 -19.94 30.09 16.61
CA VAL A 99 -19.71 31.53 16.81
C VAL A 99 -20.85 32.37 16.20
N GLU A 100 -21.35 31.99 15.02
CA GLU A 100 -22.49 32.66 14.40
C GLU A 100 -23.79 32.48 15.19
N CYS A 101 -24.05 31.28 15.71
CA CYS A 101 -25.20 31.01 16.57
C CYS A 101 -25.11 31.81 17.88
N ASP A 102 -23.92 31.88 18.50
CA ASP A 102 -23.68 32.67 19.71
C ASP A 102 -23.93 34.17 19.47
N ALA A 103 -23.45 34.71 18.35
CA ALA A 103 -23.71 36.09 17.96
C ALA A 103 -25.21 36.38 17.74
N GLN A 104 -25.94 35.46 17.11
CA GLN A 104 -27.39 35.58 16.90
C GLN A 104 -28.16 35.47 18.22
N LEU A 105 -27.77 34.55 19.10
CA LEU A 105 -28.35 34.41 20.44
C LEU A 105 -28.24 35.70 21.23
N GLU A 106 -27.06 36.33 21.28
CA GLU A 106 -26.89 37.60 21.99
C GLU A 106 -27.72 38.73 21.38
N LYS A 107 -27.83 38.78 20.04
CA LYS A 107 -28.71 39.75 19.36
C LYS A 107 -30.18 39.55 19.73
N TYR A 108 -30.68 38.31 19.72
CA TYR A 108 -32.08 38.03 20.03
C TYR A 108 -32.40 38.26 21.51
N LYS A 109 -31.50 37.91 22.43
CA LYS A 109 -31.66 38.22 23.86
C LYS A 109 -31.78 39.73 24.11
N ALA A 110 -30.92 40.53 23.48
CA ALA A 110 -30.99 42.00 23.61
C ALA A 110 -32.29 42.59 23.03
N GLN A 111 -32.88 41.95 22.01
CA GLN A 111 -34.17 42.37 21.46
C GLN A 111 -35.33 42.03 22.41
N VAL A 112 -35.30 40.86 23.06
CA VAL A 112 -36.32 40.41 24.00
C VAL A 112 -36.52 41.41 25.15
N ASP A 113 -35.43 41.99 25.67
CA ASP A 113 -35.48 42.96 26.78
C ASP A 113 -36.27 44.25 26.44
N ASN A 114 -36.44 44.56 25.15
CA ASN A 114 -37.11 45.77 24.68
C ASN A 114 -38.54 45.51 24.15
N VAL A 115 -39.04 44.28 24.21
CA VAL A 115 -40.31 43.89 23.56
C VAL A 115 -41.45 43.87 24.58
N ALA A 116 -42.40 44.78 24.41
CA ALA A 116 -43.63 44.85 25.20
C ALA A 116 -44.80 44.03 24.60
N ASN A 117 -44.69 43.64 23.33
CA ASN A 117 -45.73 42.87 22.63
C ASN A 117 -45.56 41.37 22.88
N SER A 118 -46.54 40.75 23.54
CA SER A 118 -46.54 39.32 23.87
C SER A 118 -46.31 38.41 22.66
N ARG A 119 -46.82 38.77 21.47
CA ARG A 119 -46.67 37.94 20.27
C ARG A 119 -45.24 37.97 19.71
N GLU A 120 -44.61 39.15 19.74
CA GLU A 120 -43.22 39.32 19.31
C GLU A 120 -42.26 38.68 20.30
N TYR A 121 -42.55 38.78 21.60
CA TYR A 121 -41.82 38.12 22.67
C TYR A 121 -41.76 36.59 22.47
N ASP A 122 -42.92 35.97 22.21
CA ASP A 122 -42.99 34.53 21.94
C ASP A 122 -42.22 34.13 20.66
N SER A 123 -42.25 34.97 19.63
CA SER A 123 -41.53 34.72 18.38
C SER A 123 -40.02 34.78 18.58
N LEU A 124 -39.53 35.76 19.34
CA LEU A 124 -38.10 35.92 19.63
C LEU A 124 -37.58 34.80 20.52
N ASN A 125 -38.37 34.35 21.50
CA ASN A 125 -37.99 33.22 22.34
C ASN A 125 -37.85 31.92 21.55
N LYS A 126 -38.74 31.67 20.59
CA LYS A 126 -38.60 30.52 19.67
C LYS A 126 -37.33 30.60 18.84
N GLU A 127 -36.94 31.79 18.41
CA GLU A 127 -35.71 31.99 17.66
C GLU A 127 -34.48 31.76 18.55
N ILE A 128 -34.48 32.22 19.80
CA ILE A 128 -33.43 31.92 20.79
C ILE A 128 -33.30 30.41 21.00
N GLU A 129 -34.42 29.71 21.18
CA GLU A 129 -34.43 28.24 21.32
C GLU A 129 -33.86 27.55 20.07
N ASN A 130 -34.28 27.98 18.88
CA ASN A 130 -33.80 27.45 17.61
C ASN A 130 -32.28 27.62 17.45
N GLN A 131 -31.75 28.82 17.70
CA GLN A 131 -30.31 29.08 17.63
C GLN A 131 -29.54 28.27 18.69
N GLY A 132 -30.11 28.07 19.89
CA GLY A 132 -29.55 27.19 20.91
C GLY A 132 -29.43 25.73 20.46
N LEU A 133 -30.48 25.20 19.82
CA LEU A 133 -30.48 23.85 19.27
C LEU A 133 -29.47 23.68 18.13
N LEU A 134 -29.37 24.66 17.22
CA LEU A 134 -28.37 24.65 16.14
C LEU A 134 -26.94 24.65 16.68
N ARG A 135 -26.67 25.42 17.73
CA ARG A 135 -25.39 25.43 18.44
C ARG A 135 -25.07 24.06 19.04
N GLU A 136 -26.02 23.44 19.73
CA GLU A 136 -25.84 22.10 20.33
C GLU A 136 -25.58 21.02 19.27
N ILE A 137 -26.30 21.08 18.13
CA ILE A 137 -26.06 20.18 16.99
C ILE A 137 -24.63 20.35 16.46
N ALA A 138 -24.15 21.59 16.30
CA ALA A 138 -22.79 21.84 15.86
C ALA A 138 -21.74 21.32 16.86
N GLU A 139 -21.96 21.47 18.16
CA GLU A 139 -21.09 20.91 19.21
C GLU A 139 -21.05 19.38 19.17
N LYS A 140 -22.21 18.74 19.01
CA LYS A 140 -22.31 17.28 18.85
C LYS A 140 -21.56 16.80 17.60
N ASN A 141 -21.76 17.48 16.46
CA ASN A 141 -21.05 17.13 15.22
C ASN A 141 -19.53 17.25 15.36
N ILE A 142 -19.03 18.24 16.13
CA ILE A 142 -17.60 18.35 16.44
C ILE A 142 -17.13 17.15 17.25
N TYR A 143 -17.90 16.74 18.26
CA TYR A 143 -17.56 15.56 19.08
C TYR A 143 -17.50 14.29 18.22
N ASP A 144 -18.55 14.01 17.45
CA ASP A 144 -18.62 12.83 16.58
C ASP A 144 -17.48 12.83 15.52
N THR A 145 -17.16 14.00 14.97
CA THR A 145 -16.05 14.14 14.00
C THR A 145 -14.68 13.93 14.64
N LYS A 146 -14.49 14.34 15.91
CA LYS A 146 -13.24 14.07 16.65
C LYS A 146 -13.08 12.58 16.93
N ASP A 147 -14.14 11.89 17.31
CA ASP A 147 -14.12 10.44 17.52
C ASP A 147 -13.82 9.70 16.21
N PHE A 148 -14.40 10.16 15.10
CA PHE A 148 -14.06 9.67 13.76
C PHE A 148 -12.58 9.86 13.43
N ILE A 149 -12.00 11.04 13.68
CA ILE A 149 -10.56 11.30 13.48
C ILE A 149 -9.71 10.38 14.37
N ALA A 150 -10.09 10.16 15.62
CA ALA A 150 -9.37 9.28 16.53
C ALA A 150 -9.34 7.83 16.01
N SER A 151 -10.48 7.32 15.56
CA SER A 151 -10.61 6.00 14.91
C SER A 151 -9.74 5.90 13.64
N LYS A 152 -9.76 6.93 12.78
CA LYS A 152 -8.95 6.96 11.56
C LYS A 152 -7.45 7.04 11.84
N LYS A 153 -7.03 7.75 12.88
CA LYS A 153 -5.63 7.78 13.33
C LYS A 153 -5.16 6.41 13.84
N GLN A 154 -6.02 5.67 14.54
CA GLN A 154 -5.70 4.30 14.95
C GLN A 154 -5.57 3.37 13.73
N GLU A 155 -6.46 3.50 12.75
CA GLU A 155 -6.34 2.75 11.49
C GLU A 155 -5.05 3.10 10.74
N LEU A 156 -4.69 4.39 10.69
CA LEU A 156 -3.45 4.87 10.08
C LEU A 156 -2.22 4.22 10.72
N GLU A 157 -2.19 4.15 12.06
CA GLU A 157 -1.06 3.57 12.78
C GLU A 157 -0.90 2.08 12.45
N SER A 158 -1.99 1.31 12.46
CA SER A 158 -1.95 -0.10 12.06
C SER A 158 -1.50 -0.30 10.61
N VAL A 159 -1.89 0.58 9.68
CA VAL A 159 -1.42 0.51 8.29
C VAL A 159 0.06 0.87 8.18
N LYS A 160 0.54 1.86 8.94
CA LYS A 160 1.95 2.23 9.01
C LYS A 160 2.82 1.13 9.60
N GLU A 161 2.38 0.46 10.66
CA GLU A 161 3.07 -0.70 11.23
C GLU A 161 3.23 -1.80 10.19
N LYS A 162 2.18 -2.13 9.43
CA LYS A 162 2.25 -3.13 8.35
C LYS A 162 3.23 -2.72 7.24
N LEU A 163 3.25 -1.44 6.89
CA LEU A 163 4.16 -0.91 5.89
C LEU A 163 5.61 -0.97 6.38
N ALA A 164 5.88 -0.63 7.64
CA ALA A 164 7.21 -0.69 8.24
C ALA A 164 7.78 -2.11 8.39
N VAL A 165 6.92 -3.14 8.45
CA VAL A 165 7.36 -4.55 8.43
C VAL A 165 7.74 -5.01 7.02
N LYS A 166 7.23 -4.33 5.99
CA LYS A 166 7.41 -4.67 4.58
C LYS A 166 8.53 -3.87 3.89
N GLU A 167 8.90 -2.72 4.45
CA GLU A 167 10.11 -1.95 4.10
C GLU A 167 11.37 -2.51 4.79
#